data_AF-A0A8J4F8V0-F1
#
_entry.id   AF-A0A8J4F8V0-F1
#
_cell.length_a   1.000
_cell.length_b   1.000
_cell.length_c   1.000
_cell.angle_alpha   90.00
_cell.angle_beta   90.00
_cell.angle_gamma   90.00
#
_symmetry.space_group_name_H-M   'P 1'
#
loop_
_entity.id
_entity.type
_entity.pdbx_description
1 polymer ?
#
loop_
_entity_poly.entity_id
_entity_poly.type
_entity_poly.pdbx_seq_one_letter_code
_entity_poly.pdbx_strand_id
1 'polypeptide(L)'
;MMLCKGVFGKSSHAPRCYPDGHRSPAAAATARRGRDRLVVLASKVPVDQLLVVAKKAALLGAEVVMTALDKPRSISRKEGTDIVTETDKASEAAVVGALREAFPDHAVLGEEGGVLGDVKSDYLWCVDPLDGTVNFAHGYPSFCVSVGVVRHATPVAGCVVEFLPTPGGSAGSAGWTTRTFTAARNAGAFLDGKQIFVSRVKELRDALVATELVYYEDMWPQLTMLHKQFTAKCRGVRMSGAAAANLCHLAMGSIDSYWQYNLKPWDVAAGLIILEEAGGRATTGDGLAYSVFDRSLIATNDALYEKILALTEPQTSAMLSEGVSLSPWCVPKGYRVRSGAQLD
;
A
#
# COMPACT_ATOMS: atom_id res chain seq x y z
N MET A 1 12.04 -53.92 -17.45
CA MET A 1 11.12 -52.77 -17.43
C MET A 1 11.99 -51.52 -17.45
N MET A 2 12.14 -50.94 -18.64
CA MET A 2 13.17 -49.97 -19.03
C MET A 2 12.77 -48.52 -18.75
N LEU A 3 13.81 -47.72 -18.50
CA LEU A 3 13.94 -46.26 -18.51
C LEU A 3 13.08 -45.45 -19.49
N CYS A 4 12.67 -44.23 -19.10
CA CYS A 4 13.08 -42.93 -19.70
C CYS A 4 12.37 -41.74 -19.02
N LYS A 5 13.12 -40.80 -18.40
CA LYS A 5 13.57 -39.46 -18.91
C LYS A 5 12.46 -38.40 -18.91
N GLY A 6 12.52 -37.37 -18.06
CA GLY A 6 13.12 -36.04 -18.34
C GLY A 6 11.98 -35.05 -18.65
N VAL A 7 11.90 -33.79 -18.21
CA VAL A 7 12.90 -32.71 -18.10
C VAL A 7 12.34 -31.65 -17.14
N PHE A 8 13.14 -31.24 -16.14
CA PHE A 8 12.92 -30.01 -15.38
C PHE A 8 13.82 -28.92 -15.98
N GLY A 9 13.23 -27.84 -16.49
CA GLY A 9 13.92 -26.62 -16.87
C GLY A 9 13.61 -25.51 -15.87
N LYS A 10 14.52 -25.24 -14.94
CA LYS A 10 14.54 -24.02 -14.12
C LYS A 10 15.46 -23.01 -14.81
N SER A 11 14.97 -21.81 -15.09
CA SER A 11 15.80 -20.66 -15.45
C SER A 11 15.35 -19.41 -14.68
N SER A 12 15.73 -19.31 -13.41
CA SER A 12 15.73 -18.05 -12.67
C SER A 12 17.10 -17.39 -12.82
N HIS A 13 17.17 -16.37 -13.67
CA HIS A 13 18.34 -15.49 -13.76
C HIS A 13 18.28 -14.48 -12.61
N ALA A 14 18.95 -14.81 -11.50
CA ALA A 14 19.40 -13.82 -10.52
C ALA A 14 20.77 -13.29 -10.97
N PRO A 15 21.03 -11.97 -11.02
CA PRO A 15 22.37 -11.47 -11.29
C PRO A 15 23.26 -11.73 -10.06
N ARG A 16 24.36 -12.45 -10.31
CA ARG A 16 25.41 -12.78 -9.33
C ARG A 16 26.18 -11.53 -8.91
N CYS A 17 26.38 -11.37 -7.61
CA CYS A 17 27.47 -10.56 -7.04
C CYS A 17 28.73 -11.45 -6.90
N TYR A 18 29.90 -10.96 -7.30
CA TYR A 18 31.19 -11.50 -6.86
C TYR A 18 32.17 -10.35 -6.54
N PRO A 19 33.18 -10.58 -5.66
CA PRO A 19 33.84 -9.56 -4.87
C PRO A 19 35.26 -9.22 -5.34
N ASP A 20 35.81 -8.16 -4.72
CA ASP A 20 37.19 -7.97 -4.24
C ASP A 20 37.83 -6.65 -4.64
N GLY A 21 38.54 -6.04 -3.69
CA GLY A 21 39.61 -5.08 -3.99
C GLY A 21 39.73 -3.90 -3.04
N HIS A 22 40.68 -3.99 -2.11
CA HIS A 22 41.00 -3.03 -1.06
C HIS A 22 41.66 -1.70 -1.50
N ARG A 23 41.60 -0.74 -0.55
CA ARG A 23 42.56 0.32 -0.14
C ARG A 23 42.38 1.77 -0.64
N SER A 24 42.26 2.64 0.36
CA SER A 24 42.44 4.10 0.35
C SER A 24 43.94 4.47 0.36
N PRO A 25 44.33 5.70 -0.01
CA PRO A 25 44.66 6.67 1.05
C PRO A 25 44.28 8.14 0.75
N ALA A 26 44.50 8.98 1.77
CA ALA A 26 43.94 10.32 1.99
C ALA A 26 44.69 11.53 1.38
N ALA A 27 43.96 12.65 1.37
CA ALA A 27 44.34 14.07 1.56
C ALA A 27 45.30 14.77 0.55
N ALA A 28 44.84 15.85 -0.10
CA ALA A 28 44.91 17.24 0.43
C ALA A 28 44.74 18.31 -0.69
N ALA A 29 44.31 19.50 -0.24
CA ALA A 29 44.67 20.83 -0.74
C ALA A 29 43.78 21.57 -1.78
N THR A 30 43.16 22.63 -1.22
CA THR A 30 43.18 24.04 -1.64
C THR A 30 42.03 24.65 -2.44
N ALA A 31 41.54 25.73 -1.84
CA ALA A 31 40.51 26.64 -2.28
C ALA A 31 40.89 27.43 -3.54
N ARG A 32 39.91 27.66 -4.42
CA ARG A 32 39.72 28.94 -5.11
C ARG A 32 38.30 29.07 -5.65
N ARG A 33 37.60 30.04 -5.06
CA ARG A 33 36.68 31.03 -5.66
C ARG A 33 35.62 30.56 -6.67
N GLY A 34 34.40 30.95 -6.34
CA GLY A 34 33.53 31.60 -7.33
C GLY A 34 32.13 31.01 -7.39
N ARG A 35 31.18 31.73 -6.79
CA ARG A 35 29.80 31.91 -7.27
C ARG A 35 29.17 30.68 -7.92
N ASP A 36 28.54 29.82 -7.12
CA ASP A 36 27.33 29.05 -7.47
C ASP A 36 26.94 28.10 -6.33
N ARG A 37 26.75 28.67 -5.13
CA ARG A 37 26.05 27.98 -4.04
C ARG A 37 24.98 28.92 -3.49
N LEU A 38 24.06 29.32 -4.36
CA LEU A 38 22.68 29.34 -3.94
C LEU A 38 22.32 27.85 -3.78
N VAL A 39 22.52 27.32 -2.58
CA VAL A 39 21.86 26.08 -2.19
C VAL A 39 20.38 26.42 -2.31
N VAL A 40 19.75 26.00 -3.41
CA VAL A 40 18.30 25.91 -3.48
C VAL A 40 17.94 24.94 -2.36
N LEU A 41 17.63 25.49 -1.19
CA LEU A 41 16.83 24.79 -0.20
C LEU A 41 15.56 24.46 -0.96
N ALA A 42 15.47 23.25 -1.51
CA ALA A 42 14.30 22.81 -2.25
C ALA A 42 13.11 23.04 -1.30
N SER A 43 12.31 24.06 -1.60
CA SER A 43 11.13 24.38 -0.83
C SER A 43 10.26 23.13 -0.85
N LYS A 44 9.92 22.62 0.33
CA LYS A 44 9.03 21.45 0.45
C LYS A 44 7.75 21.73 -0.35
N VAL A 45 7.35 20.78 -1.20
CA VAL A 45 6.11 20.88 -1.94
C VAL A 45 4.95 20.96 -0.93
N PRO A 46 4.05 21.95 -1.04
CA PRO A 46 2.87 22.06 -0.18
C PRO A 46 2.00 20.79 -0.26
N VAL A 47 1.49 20.33 0.88
CA VAL A 47 0.74 19.05 0.97
C VAL A 47 -0.61 19.11 0.25
N ASP A 48 -1.21 20.29 0.14
CA ASP A 48 -2.40 20.57 -0.65
C ASP A 48 -2.12 20.40 -2.15
N GLN A 49 -0.97 20.86 -2.65
CA GLN A 49 -0.55 20.64 -4.03
C GLN A 49 -0.34 19.15 -4.31
N LEU A 50 0.28 18.42 -3.38
CA LEU A 50 0.43 16.96 -3.48
C LEU A 50 -0.94 16.27 -3.53
N LEU A 51 -1.88 16.68 -2.69
CA LEU A 51 -3.22 16.10 -2.63
C LEU A 51 -4.02 16.34 -3.93
N VAL A 52 -3.95 17.56 -4.48
CA VAL A 52 -4.60 17.88 -5.76
C VAL A 52 -4.12 16.93 -6.86
N VAL A 53 -2.81 16.68 -6.92
CA VAL A 53 -2.21 15.79 -7.91
C VAL A 53 -2.55 14.32 -7.63
N ALA A 54 -2.50 13.87 -6.37
CA ALA A 54 -2.90 12.52 -5.97
C ALA A 54 -4.35 12.23 -6.41
N LYS A 55 -5.26 13.18 -6.14
CA LYS A 55 -6.67 13.08 -6.52
C LYS A 55 -6.86 13.04 -8.03
N LYS A 56 -6.21 13.95 -8.78
CA LYS A 56 -6.27 13.96 -10.26
C LYS A 56 -5.81 12.61 -10.81
N ALA A 57 -4.66 12.12 -10.34
CA ALA A 57 -4.08 10.87 -10.83
C ALA A 57 -4.97 9.65 -10.51
N ALA A 58 -5.46 9.54 -9.27
CA ALA A 58 -6.35 8.43 -8.87
C ALA A 58 -7.67 8.43 -9.66
N LEU A 59 -8.27 9.59 -9.93
CA LEU A 59 -9.48 9.70 -10.74
C LEU A 59 -9.24 9.25 -12.19
N LEU A 60 -8.10 9.62 -12.79
CA LEU A 60 -7.73 9.17 -14.14
C LEU A 60 -7.53 7.64 -14.22
N GLY A 61 -6.88 7.05 -13.21
CA GLY A 61 -6.78 5.58 -13.12
C GLY A 61 -8.16 4.93 -12.97
N ALA A 62 -9.02 5.52 -12.13
CA ALA A 62 -10.38 5.02 -11.92
C ALA A 62 -11.27 5.10 -13.18
N GLU A 63 -11.09 6.12 -14.04
CA GLU A 63 -11.79 6.19 -15.33
C GLU A 63 -11.42 5.00 -16.25
N VAL A 64 -10.16 4.58 -16.22
CA VAL A 64 -9.70 3.39 -16.96
C VAL A 64 -10.35 2.12 -16.40
N VAL A 65 -10.33 1.93 -15.08
CA VAL A 65 -10.95 0.77 -14.42
C VAL A 65 -12.47 0.75 -14.66
N MET A 66 -13.14 1.90 -14.60
CA MET A 66 -14.57 2.03 -14.87
C MET A 66 -14.90 1.57 -16.30
N THR A 67 -14.10 1.98 -17.29
CA THR A 67 -14.27 1.56 -18.69
C THR A 67 -14.04 0.07 -18.87
N ALA A 68 -13.13 -0.53 -18.09
CA ALA A 68 -12.86 -1.96 -18.15
C ALA A 68 -14.03 -2.82 -17.65
N LEU A 69 -14.92 -2.27 -16.82
CA LEU A 69 -16.10 -2.99 -16.32
C LEU A 69 -17.13 -3.36 -17.41
N ASP A 70 -17.09 -2.67 -18.57
CA ASP A 70 -17.93 -2.95 -19.74
C ASP A 70 -17.42 -4.11 -20.61
N LYS A 71 -16.21 -4.61 -20.32
CA LYS A 71 -15.60 -5.71 -21.08
C LYS A 71 -15.84 -7.05 -20.36
N PRO A 72 -15.88 -8.17 -21.10
CA PRO A 72 -15.96 -9.50 -20.50
C PRO A 72 -14.76 -9.76 -19.59
N ARG A 73 -15.00 -10.11 -18.33
CA ARG A 73 -13.99 -10.42 -17.33
C ARG A 73 -13.49 -11.86 -17.56
N SER A 74 -12.58 -12.07 -18.51
CA SER A 74 -12.01 -13.39 -18.77
C SER A 74 -10.75 -13.63 -17.94
N ILE A 75 -10.84 -14.49 -16.93
CA ILE A 75 -9.68 -14.95 -16.16
C ILE A 75 -9.10 -16.17 -16.89
N SER A 76 -8.17 -15.98 -17.83
CA SER A 76 -7.41 -17.09 -18.39
C SER A 76 -6.08 -17.24 -17.65
N ARG A 77 -6.02 -18.19 -16.70
CA ARG A 77 -4.74 -18.76 -16.26
C ARG A 77 -4.18 -19.60 -17.41
N LYS A 78 -3.55 -18.95 -18.40
CA LYS A 78 -2.58 -19.46 -19.40
C LYS A 78 -2.78 -18.78 -20.75
N GLU A 79 -1.72 -18.10 -21.20
CA GLU A 79 -1.35 -17.88 -22.61
C GLU A 79 -2.12 -16.82 -23.44
N GLY A 80 -2.86 -15.90 -22.81
CA GLY A 80 -3.36 -14.67 -23.45
C GLY A 80 -3.34 -13.49 -22.47
N THR A 81 -3.30 -12.25 -22.95
CA THR A 81 -3.33 -11.06 -22.08
C THR A 81 -4.63 -11.07 -21.28
N ASP A 82 -4.52 -11.28 -19.97
CA ASP A 82 -5.64 -11.21 -19.05
C ASP A 82 -6.13 -9.76 -19.01
N ILE A 83 -7.45 -9.55 -19.17
CA ILE A 83 -8.09 -8.23 -19.08
C ILE A 83 -7.72 -7.52 -17.79
N VAL A 84 -7.54 -8.29 -16.72
CA VAL A 84 -7.09 -7.81 -15.43
C VAL A 84 -5.72 -7.14 -15.61
N THR A 85 -4.73 -7.88 -16.09
CA THR A 85 -3.37 -7.36 -16.36
C THR A 85 -3.36 -6.17 -17.34
N GLU A 86 -4.24 -6.15 -18.35
CA GLU A 86 -4.36 -4.99 -19.25
C GLU A 86 -4.93 -3.77 -18.54
N THR A 87 -5.93 -3.97 -17.67
CA THR A 87 -6.58 -2.91 -16.89
C THR A 87 -5.61 -2.32 -15.87
N ASP A 88 -4.91 -3.18 -15.11
CA ASP A 88 -3.85 -2.80 -14.18
C ASP A 88 -2.81 -1.90 -14.85
N LYS A 89 -2.23 -2.35 -15.98
CA LYS A 89 -1.21 -1.60 -16.72
C LYS A 89 -1.73 -0.29 -17.31
N ALA A 90 -2.95 -0.28 -17.83
CA ALA A 90 -3.53 0.92 -18.42
C ALA A 90 -3.88 1.96 -17.34
N SER A 91 -4.42 1.52 -16.20
CA SER A 91 -4.70 2.37 -15.03
C SER A 91 -3.39 2.95 -14.48
N GLU A 92 -2.35 2.12 -14.30
CA GLU A 92 -1.04 2.61 -13.83
C GLU A 92 -0.44 3.63 -14.80
N ALA A 93 -0.50 3.39 -16.11
CA ALA A 93 0.01 4.33 -17.11
C ALA A 93 -0.69 5.70 -17.03
N ALA A 94 -2.01 5.73 -16.83
CA ALA A 94 -2.78 6.97 -16.66
C ALA A 94 -2.38 7.72 -15.38
N VAL A 95 -2.26 7.01 -14.26
CA VAL A 95 -1.82 7.57 -12.97
C VAL A 95 -0.39 8.12 -13.10
N VAL A 96 0.56 7.30 -13.53
CA VAL A 96 1.97 7.67 -13.67
C VAL A 96 2.15 8.85 -14.63
N GLY A 97 1.40 8.89 -15.73
CA GLY A 97 1.40 10.01 -16.67
C GLY A 97 1.06 11.33 -15.99
N ALA A 98 -0.02 11.37 -15.20
CA ALA A 98 -0.44 12.56 -14.47
C ALA A 98 0.58 12.97 -13.37
N LEU A 99 1.16 12.00 -12.67
CA LEU A 99 2.17 12.26 -11.65
C LEU A 99 3.44 12.87 -12.26
N ARG A 100 3.91 12.34 -13.40
CA ARG A 100 5.12 12.82 -14.08
C ARG A 100 4.93 14.16 -14.78
N GLU A 101 3.72 14.47 -15.22
CA GLU A 101 3.37 15.80 -15.74
C GLU A 101 3.51 16.86 -14.63
N ALA A 102 3.01 16.56 -13.43
CA ALA A 102 3.03 17.51 -12.31
C ALA A 102 4.39 17.57 -11.59
N PHE A 103 5.06 16.42 -11.44
CA PHE A 103 6.29 16.28 -10.66
C PHE A 103 7.31 15.38 -11.40
N PRO A 104 7.96 15.90 -12.45
CA PRO A 104 8.90 15.13 -13.27
C PRO A 104 10.12 14.59 -12.50
N ASP A 105 10.49 15.25 -11.39
CA ASP A 105 11.64 14.91 -10.56
C ASP A 105 11.28 14.03 -9.34
N HIS A 106 10.01 13.65 -9.16
CA HIS A 106 9.62 12.75 -8.06
C HIS A 106 9.82 11.28 -8.47
N ALA A 107 10.09 10.42 -7.48
CA ALA A 107 10.10 8.99 -7.69
C ALA A 107 8.67 8.45 -7.70
N VAL A 108 8.43 7.40 -8.48
CA VAL A 108 7.18 6.63 -8.47
C VAL A 108 7.52 5.16 -8.27
N LEU A 109 6.72 4.49 -7.44
CA LEU A 109 6.74 3.05 -7.20
C LEU A 109 5.34 2.52 -7.48
N GLY A 110 5.17 1.93 -8.66
CA GLY A 110 3.94 1.24 -9.07
C GLY A 110 4.04 -0.26 -8.85
N GLU A 111 2.89 -0.91 -8.65
CA GLU A 111 2.78 -2.37 -8.54
C GLU A 111 3.27 -3.08 -9.81
N GLU A 112 2.88 -2.59 -10.99
CA GLU A 112 3.13 -3.24 -12.27
C GLU A 112 4.46 -2.80 -12.90
N GLY A 113 4.73 -1.49 -12.85
CA GLY A 113 5.88 -0.85 -13.51
C GLY A 113 7.13 -0.74 -12.64
N GLY A 114 7.02 -1.02 -11.34
CA GLY A 114 8.12 -0.89 -10.39
C GLY A 114 8.56 0.57 -10.18
N VAL A 115 9.87 0.80 -10.11
CA VAL A 115 10.44 2.11 -9.75
C VAL A 115 10.74 2.96 -10.98
N LEU A 116 10.24 4.19 -11.00
CA LEU A 116 10.45 5.21 -12.03
C LEU A 116 10.87 6.54 -11.39
N GLY A 117 11.48 7.42 -12.19
CA GLY A 117 11.88 8.78 -11.75
C GLY A 117 13.18 8.81 -10.94
N ASP A 118 13.44 9.93 -10.25
CA ASP A 118 14.64 10.10 -9.41
C ASP A 118 14.42 9.55 -8.00
N VAL A 119 14.95 8.35 -7.73
CA VAL A 119 14.90 7.69 -6.42
C VAL A 119 15.58 8.49 -5.29
N LYS A 120 16.36 9.53 -5.59
CA LYS A 120 16.96 10.42 -4.59
C LYS A 120 16.04 11.54 -4.14
N SER A 121 14.89 11.69 -4.81
CA SER A 121 13.83 12.61 -4.42
C SER A 121 13.40 12.35 -2.97
N ASP A 122 13.02 13.42 -2.28
CA ASP A 122 12.41 13.33 -0.96
C ASP A 122 11.02 12.66 -1.02
N TYR A 123 10.39 12.66 -2.20
CA TYR A 123 9.03 12.19 -2.43
C TYR A 123 9.02 10.92 -3.27
N LEU A 124 8.26 9.93 -2.79
CA LEU A 124 7.96 8.70 -3.51
C LEU A 124 6.44 8.56 -3.60
N TRP A 125 5.93 8.54 -4.83
CA TRP A 125 4.54 8.19 -5.10
C TRP A 125 4.40 6.67 -5.12
N CYS A 126 3.52 6.12 -4.29
CA CYS A 126 3.18 4.71 -4.29
C CYS A 126 1.83 4.55 -4.98
N VAL A 127 1.77 3.72 -6.03
CA VAL A 127 0.61 3.56 -6.90
C VAL A 127 0.18 2.11 -6.92
N ASP A 128 -1.05 1.86 -6.49
CA ASP A 128 -1.76 0.62 -6.74
C ASP A 128 -2.87 0.93 -7.76
N PRO A 129 -2.73 0.47 -9.01
CA PRO A 129 -3.67 0.80 -10.08
C PRO A 129 -5.00 0.05 -9.97
N LEU A 130 -5.09 -1.02 -9.18
CA LEU A 130 -6.29 -1.84 -8.96
C LEU A 130 -6.13 -2.77 -7.73
N ASP A 131 -6.23 -2.22 -6.53
CA ASP A 131 -6.27 -2.98 -5.28
C ASP A 131 -7.57 -3.79 -5.24
N GLY A 132 -7.47 -5.09 -4.98
CA GLY A 132 -8.58 -6.03 -5.12
C GLY A 132 -8.78 -6.55 -6.54
N THR A 133 -7.69 -6.75 -7.28
CA THR A 133 -7.63 -7.37 -8.61
C THR A 133 -8.53 -8.62 -8.76
N VAL A 134 -8.51 -9.51 -7.75
CA VAL A 134 -9.36 -10.72 -7.73
C VAL A 134 -10.84 -10.34 -7.61
N ASN A 135 -11.17 -9.35 -6.79
CA ASN A 135 -12.54 -8.87 -6.66
C ASN A 135 -13.06 -8.27 -7.95
N PHE A 136 -12.25 -7.42 -8.60
CA PHE A 136 -12.56 -6.87 -9.92
C PHE A 136 -12.86 -7.99 -10.93
N ALA A 137 -11.97 -8.97 -11.02
CA ALA A 137 -12.10 -10.09 -11.95
C ALA A 137 -13.39 -10.91 -11.73
N HIS A 138 -13.79 -11.10 -10.47
CA HIS A 138 -15.00 -11.82 -10.10
C HIS A 138 -16.27 -10.94 -10.02
N GLY A 139 -16.15 -9.62 -10.17
CA GLY A 139 -17.25 -8.69 -9.93
C GLY A 139 -17.68 -8.58 -8.48
N TYR A 140 -16.82 -8.96 -7.54
CA TYR A 140 -17.07 -8.80 -6.12
C TYR A 140 -16.86 -7.31 -5.74
N PRO A 141 -17.78 -6.68 -4.98
CA PRO A 141 -17.59 -5.32 -4.48
C PRO A 141 -16.34 -5.17 -3.60
N SER A 142 -15.78 -3.95 -3.48
CA SER A 142 -14.54 -3.65 -2.75
C SER A 142 -13.27 -3.89 -3.57
N PHE A 143 -13.04 -3.02 -4.56
CA PHE A 143 -11.74 -2.80 -5.20
C PHE A 143 -11.56 -1.30 -5.44
N CYS A 144 -10.32 -0.84 -5.60
CA CYS A 144 -10.05 0.59 -5.68
C CYS A 144 -8.76 0.93 -6.45
N VAL A 145 -8.64 2.19 -6.86
CA VAL A 145 -7.36 2.79 -7.26
C VAL A 145 -6.79 3.55 -6.08
N SER A 146 -5.53 3.31 -5.73
CA SER A 146 -4.86 3.92 -4.58
C SER A 146 -3.60 4.67 -5.03
N VAL A 147 -3.53 5.96 -4.70
CA VAL A 147 -2.40 6.83 -5.00
C VAL A 147 -1.99 7.58 -3.75
N GLY A 148 -0.87 7.17 -3.17
CA GLY A 148 -0.28 7.81 -1.99
C GLY A 148 1.06 8.46 -2.32
N VAL A 149 1.42 9.51 -1.60
CA VAL A 149 2.79 10.04 -1.62
C VAL A 149 3.37 9.98 -0.22
N VAL A 150 4.58 9.44 -0.13
CA VAL A 150 5.37 9.41 1.09
C VAL A 150 6.56 10.35 0.95
N ARG A 151 6.92 11.00 2.05
CA ARG A 151 8.16 11.76 2.19
C ARG A 151 9.03 11.07 3.23
N HIS A 152 10.20 10.58 2.81
CA HIS A 152 11.10 9.79 3.67
C HIS A 152 10.44 8.58 4.36
N ALA A 153 9.59 7.87 3.60
CA ALA A 153 8.74 6.74 4.03
C ALA A 153 7.53 7.09 4.91
N THR A 154 7.32 8.35 5.28
CA THR A 154 6.12 8.80 5.99
C THR A 154 5.07 9.31 5.01
N PRO A 155 3.82 8.82 5.04
CA PRO A 155 2.75 9.35 4.20
C PRO A 155 2.51 10.86 4.41
N VAL A 156 2.26 11.61 3.34
CA VAL A 156 2.00 13.05 3.42
C VAL A 156 0.73 13.50 2.70
N ALA A 157 0.28 12.77 1.68
CA ALA A 157 -1.01 12.96 1.04
C ALA A 157 -1.42 11.68 0.29
N GLY A 158 -2.72 11.48 0.08
CA GLY A 158 -3.22 10.29 -0.59
C GLY A 158 -4.67 10.40 -1.03
N CYS A 159 -5.00 9.62 -2.06
CA CYS A 159 -6.34 9.47 -2.60
C CYS A 159 -6.63 7.98 -2.88
N VAL A 160 -7.81 7.52 -2.47
CA VAL A 160 -8.33 6.19 -2.81
C VAL A 160 -9.69 6.36 -3.48
N VAL A 161 -9.86 5.81 -4.68
CA VAL A 161 -11.14 5.80 -5.41
C VAL A 161 -11.69 4.39 -5.41
N GLU A 162 -12.72 4.16 -4.59
CA GLU A 162 -13.32 2.84 -4.39
C GLU A 162 -14.56 2.65 -5.27
N PHE A 163 -14.69 1.46 -5.84
CA PHE A 163 -15.81 1.05 -6.68
C PHE A 163 -16.86 0.30 -5.87
N LEU A 164 -18.11 0.72 -6.04
CA LEU A 164 -19.27 0.18 -5.35
C LEU A 164 -20.35 -0.21 -6.36
N PRO A 165 -21.13 -1.27 -6.10
CA PRO A 165 -22.28 -1.60 -6.93
C PRO A 165 -23.36 -0.51 -6.80
N THR A 166 -23.92 -0.10 -7.92
CA THR A 166 -25.09 0.77 -7.97
C THR A 166 -26.34 -0.05 -7.60
N PRO A 167 -27.15 0.39 -6.62
CA PRO A 167 -28.40 -0.29 -6.29
C PRO A 167 -29.31 -0.42 -7.53
N GLY A 168 -29.69 -1.65 -7.88
CA GLY A 168 -30.50 -1.93 -9.08
C GLY A 168 -29.74 -1.81 -10.41
N GLY A 169 -28.41 -1.66 -10.37
CA GLY A 169 -27.56 -1.57 -11.54
C GLY A 169 -27.54 -2.88 -12.37
N SER A 170 -27.35 -2.73 -13.67
CA SER A 170 -27.17 -3.84 -14.62
C SER A 170 -25.71 -4.30 -14.67
N ALA A 171 -25.41 -5.33 -15.48
CA ALA A 171 -24.02 -5.65 -15.84
C ALA A 171 -23.32 -4.45 -16.51
N GLY A 172 -21.99 -4.47 -16.53
CA GLY A 172 -21.17 -3.39 -17.10
C GLY A 172 -20.89 -2.26 -16.10
N SER A 173 -20.29 -1.17 -16.59
CA SER A 173 -19.96 0.04 -15.82
C SER A 173 -21.19 0.74 -15.24
N ALA A 174 -22.34 0.64 -15.92
CA ALA A 174 -23.63 1.14 -15.40
C ALA A 174 -24.04 0.50 -14.07
N GLY A 175 -23.50 -0.67 -13.75
CA GLY A 175 -23.68 -1.37 -12.47
C GLY A 175 -22.85 -0.82 -11.33
N TRP A 176 -22.01 0.19 -11.57
CA TRP A 176 -21.01 0.66 -10.60
C TRP A 176 -21.05 2.17 -10.43
N THR A 177 -20.61 2.60 -9.26
CA THR A 177 -20.33 3.98 -8.92
C THR A 177 -19.01 4.03 -8.15
N THR A 178 -18.48 5.24 -7.96
CA THR A 178 -17.26 5.44 -7.18
C THR A 178 -17.49 6.37 -6.01
N ARG A 179 -16.68 6.19 -4.97
CA ARG A 179 -16.52 7.15 -3.88
C ARG A 179 -15.04 7.44 -3.67
N THR A 180 -14.73 8.66 -3.25
CA THR A 180 -13.35 9.14 -3.19
C THR A 180 -12.95 9.49 -1.75
N PHE A 181 -11.93 8.82 -1.23
CA PHE A 181 -11.29 9.13 0.03
C PHE A 181 -10.03 9.97 -0.21
N THR A 182 -9.84 11.02 0.55
CA THR A 182 -8.69 11.92 0.43
C THR A 182 -8.19 12.37 1.78
N ALA A 183 -6.87 12.49 1.93
CA ALA A 183 -6.26 13.12 3.10
C ALA A 183 -4.90 13.73 2.75
N ALA A 184 -4.53 14.78 3.49
CA ALA A 184 -3.20 15.34 3.51
C ALA A 184 -2.80 15.61 4.94
N ARG A 185 -1.49 15.59 5.20
CA ARG A 185 -0.95 15.75 6.56
C ARG A 185 -1.46 17.05 7.20
N ASN A 186 -2.06 16.95 8.38
CA ASN A 186 -2.69 18.02 9.15
C ASN A 186 -3.87 18.73 8.46
N ALA A 187 -4.52 18.08 7.49
CA ALA A 187 -5.68 18.64 6.78
C ALA A 187 -6.98 17.88 7.10
N GLY A 188 -6.90 16.74 7.79
CA GLY A 188 -8.03 15.84 8.01
C GLY A 188 -8.27 14.87 6.84
N ALA A 189 -9.12 13.89 7.10
CA ALA A 189 -9.56 12.89 6.12
C ALA A 189 -10.99 13.16 5.65
N PHE A 190 -11.26 12.91 4.37
CA PHE A 190 -12.54 13.19 3.75
C PHE A 190 -13.01 12.03 2.86
N LEU A 191 -14.33 11.80 2.85
CA LEU A 191 -15.06 10.96 1.91
C LEU A 191 -15.99 11.86 1.09
N ASP A 192 -15.75 11.94 -0.22
CA ASP A 192 -16.51 12.80 -1.15
C ASP A 192 -16.63 14.25 -0.66
N GLY A 193 -15.55 14.76 -0.07
CA GLY A 193 -15.45 16.12 0.49
C GLY A 193 -16.09 16.30 1.87
N LYS A 194 -16.69 15.26 2.47
CA LYS A 194 -17.19 15.28 3.85
C LYS A 194 -16.15 14.70 4.79
N GLN A 195 -15.85 15.41 5.87
CA GLN A 195 -14.86 14.95 6.85
C GLN A 195 -15.31 13.64 7.52
N ILE A 196 -14.37 12.72 7.71
CA ILE A 196 -14.59 11.41 8.33
C ILE A 196 -13.69 11.22 9.55
N PHE A 197 -14.10 10.29 10.41
CA PHE A 197 -13.38 9.92 11.63
C PHE A 197 -13.51 8.42 11.86
N VAL A 198 -12.48 7.84 12.47
CA VAL A 198 -12.55 6.47 12.96
C VAL A 198 -13.69 6.30 13.98
N SER A 199 -14.11 5.06 14.21
CA SER A 199 -15.14 4.76 15.20
C SER A 199 -14.65 5.05 16.64
N ARG A 200 -15.58 5.02 17.60
CA ARG A 200 -15.28 5.18 19.05
C ARG A 200 -15.42 3.87 19.83
N VAL A 201 -15.48 2.73 19.15
CA VAL A 201 -15.62 1.41 19.78
C VAL A 201 -14.40 1.16 20.66
N LYS A 202 -14.61 0.81 21.92
CA LYS A 202 -13.53 0.60 22.91
C LYS A 202 -13.34 -0.85 23.30
N GLU A 203 -14.34 -1.69 23.06
CA GLU A 203 -14.38 -3.07 23.52
C GLU A 203 -14.29 -4.03 22.34
N LEU A 204 -13.37 -5.00 22.42
CA LEU A 204 -13.11 -5.91 21.31
C LEU A 204 -14.36 -6.70 20.91
N ARG A 205 -15.20 -7.10 21.88
CA ARG A 205 -16.46 -7.83 21.65
C ARG A 205 -17.47 -7.07 20.78
N ASP A 206 -17.36 -5.75 20.75
CA ASP A 206 -18.25 -4.88 20.00
C ASP A 206 -17.66 -4.52 18.62
N ALA A 207 -16.38 -4.83 18.40
CA ALA A 207 -15.62 -4.45 17.23
C ALA A 207 -15.90 -5.34 16.01
N LEU A 208 -15.92 -4.73 14.83
CA LEU A 208 -15.81 -5.37 13.52
C LEU A 208 -14.36 -5.23 13.04
N VAL A 209 -13.68 -6.36 12.84
CA VAL A 209 -12.26 -6.40 12.45
C VAL A 209 -12.13 -6.86 11.01
N ALA A 210 -11.29 -6.21 10.20
CA ALA A 210 -10.92 -6.70 8.87
C ALA A 210 -9.53 -7.36 8.89
N THR A 211 -9.31 -8.29 7.98
CA THR A 211 -8.00 -8.92 7.73
C THR A 211 -8.00 -9.60 6.37
N GLU A 212 -6.81 -9.94 5.85
CA GLU A 212 -6.69 -10.92 4.78
C GLU A 212 -5.70 -12.03 5.16
N LEU A 213 -5.95 -13.24 4.64
CA LEU A 213 -5.06 -14.38 4.78
C LEU A 213 -4.45 -14.69 3.42
N VAL A 214 -3.28 -14.12 3.18
CA VAL A 214 -2.50 -14.34 1.95
C VAL A 214 -1.79 -15.70 1.98
N TYR A 215 -1.54 -16.28 0.79
CA TYR A 215 -0.86 -17.57 0.66
C TYR A 215 0.63 -17.45 0.97
N TYR A 216 1.00 -17.76 2.22
CA TYR A 216 2.38 -17.88 2.68
C TYR A 216 2.44 -18.99 3.72
N GLU A 217 2.91 -20.16 3.29
CA GLU A 217 2.88 -21.40 4.07
C GLU A 217 3.56 -21.27 5.44
N ASP A 218 4.61 -20.44 5.52
CA ASP A 218 5.39 -20.17 6.73
C ASP A 218 4.66 -19.28 7.75
N MET A 219 3.72 -18.42 7.32
CA MET A 219 2.94 -17.55 8.21
C MET A 219 1.60 -18.16 8.65
N TRP A 220 1.10 -19.16 7.92
CA TRP A 220 -0.23 -19.73 8.13
C TRP A 220 -0.55 -20.18 9.56
N PRO A 221 0.35 -20.87 10.30
CA PRO A 221 0.04 -21.32 11.65
C PRO A 221 -0.34 -20.16 12.58
N GLN A 222 0.41 -19.06 12.56
CA GLN A 222 0.17 -17.90 13.42
C GLN A 222 -0.98 -17.04 12.90
N LEU A 223 -1.11 -16.85 11.58
CA LEU A 223 -2.22 -16.07 11.01
C LEU A 223 -3.58 -16.75 11.23
N THR A 224 -3.67 -18.07 11.09
CA THR A 224 -4.91 -18.82 11.36
C THR A 224 -5.25 -18.84 12.85
N MET A 225 -4.24 -18.94 13.72
CA MET A 225 -4.44 -18.79 15.17
C MET A 225 -4.94 -17.39 15.53
N LEU A 226 -4.34 -16.34 14.95
CA LEU A 226 -4.77 -14.95 15.15
C LEU A 226 -6.21 -14.74 14.69
N HIS A 227 -6.56 -15.22 13.49
CA HIS A 227 -7.92 -15.18 12.95
C HIS A 227 -8.92 -15.89 13.88
N LYS A 228 -8.57 -17.07 14.40
CA LYS A 228 -9.39 -17.79 15.40
C LYS A 228 -9.60 -16.95 16.65
N GLN A 229 -8.56 -16.30 17.18
CA GLN A 229 -8.68 -15.45 18.37
C GLN A 229 -9.60 -14.25 18.15
N PHE A 230 -9.48 -13.57 17.01
CA PHE A 230 -10.39 -12.47 16.67
C PHE A 230 -11.82 -12.97 16.51
N THR A 231 -12.04 -14.06 15.77
CA THR A 231 -13.37 -14.66 15.57
C THR A 231 -14.05 -14.99 16.91
N ALA A 232 -13.27 -15.43 17.90
CA ALA A 232 -13.79 -15.77 19.22
C ALA A 232 -14.05 -14.55 20.14
N LYS A 233 -13.47 -13.39 19.84
CA LYS A 233 -13.43 -12.23 20.75
C LYS A 233 -14.12 -10.98 20.22
N CYS A 234 -14.33 -10.85 18.92
CA CYS A 234 -14.95 -9.68 18.30
C CYS A 234 -16.32 -9.98 17.69
N ARG A 235 -17.03 -8.93 17.27
CA ARG A 235 -18.38 -9.06 16.72
C ARG A 235 -18.41 -9.71 15.34
N GLY A 236 -17.30 -9.62 14.62
CA GLY A 236 -17.11 -10.32 13.36
C GLY A 236 -15.78 -9.99 12.71
N VAL A 237 -15.36 -10.88 11.84
CA VAL A 237 -14.19 -10.68 10.97
C VAL A 237 -14.67 -10.47 9.53
N ARG A 238 -14.01 -9.59 8.78
CA ARG A 238 -14.21 -9.37 7.34
C ARG A 238 -12.91 -9.66 6.60
N MET A 239 -13.05 -10.30 5.45
CA MET A 239 -12.00 -10.51 4.45
C MET A 239 -12.57 -10.02 3.13
N SER A 240 -12.37 -8.74 2.86
CA SER A 240 -13.00 -8.01 1.75
C SER A 240 -12.16 -8.01 0.49
N GLY A 241 -10.86 -8.37 0.57
CA GLY A 241 -9.96 -8.59 -0.56
C GLY A 241 -9.24 -7.34 -1.09
N ALA A 242 -9.36 -6.18 -0.44
CA ALA A 242 -8.68 -4.93 -0.87
C ALA A 242 -8.13 -4.15 0.34
N ALA A 243 -6.81 -3.99 0.40
CA ALA A 243 -6.10 -3.43 1.55
C ALA A 243 -6.31 -1.92 1.74
N ALA A 244 -6.19 -1.14 0.66
CA ALA A 244 -6.38 0.29 0.67
C ALA A 244 -7.85 0.65 0.98
N ALA A 245 -8.80 -0.14 0.45
CA ALA A 245 -10.21 0.00 0.77
C ALA A 245 -10.50 -0.29 2.26
N ASN A 246 -9.91 -1.35 2.84
CA ASN A 246 -10.06 -1.67 4.27
C ASN A 246 -9.54 -0.54 5.18
N LEU A 247 -8.40 0.07 4.84
CA LEU A 247 -7.90 1.24 5.57
C LEU A 247 -8.86 2.43 5.50
N CYS A 248 -9.49 2.66 4.34
CA CYS A 248 -10.50 3.70 4.18
C CYS A 248 -11.79 3.38 4.96
N HIS A 249 -12.22 2.12 4.99
CA HIS A 249 -13.38 1.68 5.79
C HIS A 249 -13.15 1.89 7.28
N LEU A 250 -11.93 1.67 7.75
CA LEU A 250 -11.53 1.99 9.13
C LEU A 250 -11.56 3.49 9.38
N ALA A 251 -10.97 4.28 8.46
CA ALA A 251 -10.94 5.73 8.55
C ALA A 251 -12.34 6.37 8.58
N MET A 252 -13.33 5.76 7.94
CA MET A 252 -14.74 6.19 8.01
C MET A 252 -15.55 5.54 9.15
N GLY A 253 -14.90 4.75 10.01
CA GLY A 253 -15.52 4.10 11.16
C GLY A 253 -16.53 2.99 10.82
N SER A 254 -16.45 2.40 9.62
CA SER A 254 -17.29 1.26 9.22
C SER A 254 -16.73 -0.09 9.72
N ILE A 255 -15.42 -0.13 9.96
CA ILE A 255 -14.74 -1.19 10.73
C ILE A 255 -13.94 -0.52 11.85
N ASP A 256 -13.50 -1.29 12.84
CA ASP A 256 -12.88 -0.76 14.06
C ASP A 256 -11.38 -1.07 14.17
N SER A 257 -10.93 -2.09 13.43
CA SER A 257 -9.50 -2.43 13.28
C SER A 257 -9.29 -3.23 11.99
N TYR A 258 -8.07 -3.18 11.47
CA TYR A 258 -7.60 -3.95 10.33
C TYR A 258 -6.19 -4.46 10.62
N TRP A 259 -5.93 -5.73 10.35
CA TRP A 259 -4.57 -6.28 10.41
C TRP A 259 -4.28 -7.10 9.17
N GLN A 260 -3.06 -6.99 8.65
CA GLN A 260 -2.62 -7.81 7.52
C GLN A 260 -1.10 -7.90 7.47
N TYR A 261 -0.63 -9.02 6.93
CA TYR A 261 0.79 -9.28 6.71
C TYR A 261 1.11 -9.33 5.22
N ASN A 262 2.37 -9.04 4.93
CA ASN A 262 2.97 -8.98 3.60
C ASN A 262 2.32 -7.96 2.65
N LEU A 263 1.88 -6.83 3.19
CA LEU A 263 1.52 -5.66 2.39
C LEU A 263 2.74 -5.06 1.69
N LYS A 264 2.47 -4.23 0.68
CA LYS A 264 3.40 -3.48 -0.16
C LYS A 264 3.16 -1.98 0.05
N PRO A 265 4.14 -1.12 -0.29
CA PRO A 265 3.97 0.32 -0.10
C PRO A 265 2.78 0.93 -0.83
N TRP A 266 2.42 0.40 -2.01
CA TRP A 266 1.27 0.86 -2.79
C TRP A 266 -0.09 0.47 -2.16
N ASP A 267 -0.17 -0.71 -1.53
CA ASP A 267 -1.36 -1.16 -0.79
C ASP A 267 -1.73 -0.20 0.37
N VAL A 268 -0.73 0.46 0.98
CA VAL A 268 -0.93 1.16 2.28
C VAL A 268 -0.75 2.67 2.21
N ALA A 269 0.07 3.22 1.32
CA ALA A 269 0.51 4.62 1.44
C ALA A 269 -0.65 5.62 1.46
N ALA A 270 -1.65 5.45 0.59
CA ALA A 270 -2.82 6.32 0.56
C ALA A 270 -3.78 6.05 1.72
N GLY A 271 -4.10 4.78 1.98
CA GLY A 271 -5.00 4.39 3.06
C GLY A 271 -4.47 4.79 4.44
N LEU A 272 -3.15 4.76 4.64
CA LEU A 272 -2.51 5.09 5.91
C LEU A 272 -2.62 6.57 6.26
N ILE A 273 -2.33 7.49 5.32
CA ILE A 273 -2.54 8.93 5.59
C ILE A 273 -4.02 9.24 5.83
N ILE A 274 -4.92 8.57 5.11
CA ILE A 274 -6.37 8.72 5.30
C ILE A 274 -6.77 8.26 6.70
N LEU A 275 -6.23 7.13 7.18
CA LEU A 275 -6.48 6.62 8.52
C LEU A 275 -5.94 7.55 9.61
N GLU A 276 -4.69 7.97 9.51
CA GLU A 276 -4.04 8.82 10.51
C GLU A 276 -4.76 10.16 10.66
N GLU A 277 -5.13 10.80 9.54
CA GLU A 277 -5.87 12.07 9.55
C GLU A 277 -7.34 11.92 9.99
N ALA A 278 -7.89 10.71 9.98
CA ALA A 278 -9.18 10.38 10.57
C ALA A 278 -9.11 10.08 12.08
N GLY A 279 -7.91 10.13 12.68
CA GLY A 279 -7.66 9.86 14.10
C GLY A 279 -7.36 8.39 14.43
N GLY A 280 -7.05 7.57 13.43
CA GLY A 280 -6.60 6.19 13.63
C GLY A 280 -5.11 6.08 13.92
N ARG A 281 -4.69 4.86 14.31
CA ARG A 281 -3.30 4.51 14.62
C ARG A 281 -2.86 3.30 13.81
N ALA A 282 -1.62 3.31 13.33
CA ALA A 282 -0.96 2.17 12.70
C ALA A 282 0.38 1.82 13.36
N THR A 283 0.66 0.53 13.54
CA THR A 283 1.93 -0.03 13.99
C THR A 283 2.25 -1.31 13.24
N THR A 284 3.45 -1.86 13.45
CA THR A 284 3.73 -3.26 13.10
C THR A 284 3.00 -4.23 14.03
N GLY A 285 3.03 -5.52 13.68
CA GLY A 285 2.40 -6.61 14.44
C GLY A 285 2.89 -6.72 15.89
N ASP A 286 4.15 -6.33 16.13
CA ASP A 286 4.87 -6.29 17.41
C ASP A 286 4.91 -4.87 18.01
N GLY A 287 4.13 -3.92 17.49
CA GLY A 287 3.92 -2.61 18.10
C GLY A 287 4.98 -1.55 17.80
N LEU A 288 5.93 -1.80 16.90
CA LEU A 288 6.88 -0.80 16.45
C LEU A 288 6.21 0.26 15.56
N ALA A 289 6.84 1.44 15.48
CA ALA A 289 6.38 2.51 14.60
C ALA A 289 6.37 2.03 13.14
N TYR A 290 5.23 2.21 12.46
CA TYR A 290 5.03 1.68 11.12
C TYR A 290 5.66 2.56 10.04
N SER A 291 6.30 1.91 9.07
CA SER A 291 6.75 2.45 7.79
C SER A 291 5.96 1.78 6.67
N VAL A 292 5.71 2.48 5.56
CA VAL A 292 5.04 1.90 4.38
C VAL A 292 5.79 0.71 3.77
N PHE A 293 7.06 0.51 4.14
CA PHE A 293 7.85 -0.64 3.71
C PHE A 293 7.71 -1.85 4.63
N ASP A 294 7.07 -1.71 5.80
CA ASP A 294 6.92 -2.82 6.75
C ASP A 294 5.87 -3.83 6.26
N ARG A 295 6.15 -5.10 6.53
CA ARG A 295 5.32 -6.23 6.08
C ARG A 295 4.30 -6.70 7.10
N SER A 296 4.12 -6.00 8.21
CA SER A 296 3.05 -6.29 9.15
C SER A 296 2.39 -4.97 9.50
N LEU A 297 1.09 -4.89 9.29
CA LEU A 297 0.30 -3.71 9.57
C LEU A 297 -0.79 -4.07 10.56
N ILE A 298 -0.82 -3.34 11.67
CA ILE A 298 -1.93 -3.29 12.61
C ILE A 298 -2.48 -1.87 12.58
N ALA A 299 -3.70 -1.72 12.10
CA ALA A 299 -4.43 -0.46 12.03
C ALA A 299 -5.64 -0.50 12.96
N THR A 300 -5.86 0.56 13.73
CA THR A 300 -6.93 0.62 14.74
C THR A 300 -7.57 2.00 14.78
N ASN A 301 -8.76 2.07 15.37
CA ASN A 301 -9.42 3.32 15.75
C ASN A 301 -8.78 4.04 16.97
N ASP A 302 -7.52 3.73 17.29
CA ASP A 302 -6.76 4.16 18.47
C ASP A 302 -7.28 3.59 19.80
N ALA A 303 -8.59 3.67 20.05
CA ALA A 303 -9.24 3.21 21.28
C ALA A 303 -9.11 1.69 21.53
N LEU A 304 -9.00 0.90 20.47
CA LEU A 304 -8.80 -0.56 20.54
C LEU A 304 -7.34 -0.97 20.60
N TYR A 305 -6.38 -0.07 20.42
CA TYR A 305 -4.98 -0.40 20.14
C TYR A 305 -4.40 -1.46 21.09
N GLU A 306 -4.45 -1.22 22.40
CA GLU A 306 -3.90 -2.15 23.41
C GLU A 306 -4.54 -3.54 23.34
N LYS A 307 -5.84 -3.62 23.05
CA LYS A 307 -6.58 -4.89 22.95
C LYS A 307 -6.23 -5.65 21.66
N ILE A 308 -5.93 -4.94 20.58
CA ILE A 308 -5.49 -5.52 19.31
C ILE A 308 -4.05 -6.00 19.43
N LEU A 309 -3.15 -5.15 19.97
CA LEU A 309 -1.74 -5.47 20.13
C LEU A 309 -1.52 -6.71 21.00
N ALA A 310 -2.26 -6.83 22.11
CA ALA A 310 -2.22 -8.00 22.98
C ALA A 310 -2.55 -9.33 22.27
N LEU A 311 -3.22 -9.28 21.11
CA LEU A 311 -3.48 -10.45 20.27
C LEU A 311 -2.48 -10.59 19.13
N THR A 312 -1.87 -9.51 18.62
CA THR A 312 -1.02 -9.56 17.42
C THR A 312 0.45 -9.75 17.77
N GLU A 313 0.92 -9.15 18.87
CA GLU A 313 2.32 -9.17 19.28
C GLU A 313 2.84 -10.59 19.56
N PRO A 314 2.11 -11.47 20.30
CA PRO A 314 2.61 -12.82 20.56
C PRO A 314 2.76 -13.64 19.27
N GLN A 315 1.87 -13.44 18.31
CA GLN A 315 1.86 -14.15 17.02
C GLN A 315 2.96 -13.63 16.11
N THR A 316 3.17 -12.32 16.07
CA THR A 316 4.28 -11.71 15.34
C THR A 316 5.61 -12.19 15.90
N SER A 317 5.76 -12.18 17.23
CA SER A 317 6.95 -12.66 17.92
C SER A 317 7.22 -14.15 17.65
N ALA A 318 6.16 -14.97 17.65
CA ALA A 318 6.26 -16.38 17.30
C ALA A 318 6.75 -16.58 15.85
N MET A 319 6.17 -15.87 14.87
CA MET A 319 6.62 -15.93 13.47
C MET A 319 8.11 -15.59 13.35
N LEU A 320 8.56 -14.52 13.99
CA LEU A 320 9.97 -14.11 13.97
C LEU A 320 10.88 -15.18 14.60
N SER A 321 10.46 -15.78 15.71
CA SER A 321 11.21 -16.86 16.37
C SER A 321 11.31 -18.14 15.53
N GLU A 322 10.33 -18.38 14.67
CA GLU A 322 10.27 -19.51 13.73
C GLU A 322 11.01 -19.22 12.42
N GLY A 323 11.62 -18.05 12.29
CA GLY A 323 12.45 -17.67 11.14
C GLY A 323 11.68 -17.02 9.98
N VAL A 324 10.41 -16.65 10.16
CA VAL A 324 9.67 -15.86 9.19
C VAL A 324 10.31 -14.47 9.07
N SER A 325 10.65 -14.06 7.84
CA SER A 325 11.25 -12.74 7.59
C SER A 325 10.18 -11.68 7.36
N LEU A 326 10.02 -10.77 8.32
CA LEU A 326 9.22 -9.55 8.18
C LEU A 326 10.06 -8.31 7.80
N SER A 327 11.25 -8.52 7.22
CA SER A 327 12.11 -7.43 6.76
C SER A 327 11.40 -6.49 5.77
N PRO A 328 11.75 -5.18 5.75
CA PRO A 328 11.09 -4.22 4.87
C PRO A 328 11.03 -4.67 3.41
N TRP A 329 9.90 -4.44 2.77
CA TRP A 329 9.73 -4.72 1.36
C TRP A 329 10.49 -3.70 0.51
N CYS A 330 11.41 -4.20 -0.34
CA CYS A 330 12.08 -3.52 -1.44
C CYS A 330 12.17 -1.98 -1.35
N VAL A 331 12.93 -1.45 -0.37
CA VAL A 331 13.25 -0.02 -0.33
C VAL A 331 14.09 0.32 -1.57
N PRO A 332 13.65 1.22 -2.47
CA PRO A 332 14.40 1.54 -3.67
C PRO A 332 15.83 1.98 -3.34
N LYS A 333 16.82 1.41 -4.04
CA LYS A 333 18.24 1.68 -3.74
C LYS A 333 18.55 3.16 -3.92
N GLY A 334 18.90 3.83 -2.82
CA GLY A 334 19.20 5.27 -2.79
C GLY A 334 18.04 6.16 -2.33
N TYR A 335 16.85 5.60 -2.11
CA TYR A 335 15.76 6.31 -1.47
C TYR A 335 16.07 6.58 -0.01
N ARG A 336 15.89 7.83 0.41
CA ARG A 336 16.15 8.25 1.78
C ARG A 336 14.96 7.88 2.64
N VAL A 337 15.12 6.84 3.44
CA VAL A 337 14.24 6.56 4.59
C VAL A 337 14.79 7.33 5.78
N ARG A 338 13.92 7.94 6.59
CA ARG A 338 14.34 8.64 7.81
C ARG A 338 15.11 7.65 8.69
N SER A 339 16.34 7.99 9.09
CA SER A 339 17.12 7.16 10.02
C SER A 339 16.44 7.19 11.38
N GLY A 340 15.82 6.09 11.77
CA GLY A 340 15.11 5.97 13.05
C GLY A 340 13.60 6.13 12.89
N ALA A 341 12.91 5.00 12.87
CA ALA A 341 11.53 4.88 13.32
C ALA A 341 11.44 5.00 14.86
N GLN A 342 12.23 5.90 15.45
CA GLN A 342 12.05 6.39 16.81
C GLN A 342 11.63 7.85 16.69
N LEU A 343 10.42 8.10 17.15
CA LEU A 343 9.76 9.39 17.22
C LEU A 343 10.52 10.28 18.22
N ASP A 344 11.14 11.33 17.70
CA ASP A 344 11.39 12.62 18.39
C ASP A 344 10.91 13.75 17.46
#